data_AF-A0A2D6MDY1-F1
#
_entry.id   AF-A0A2D6MDY1-F1
#
_cell.length_a   1.000
_cell.length_b   1.000
_cell.length_c   1.000
_cell.angle_alpha   90.00
_cell.angle_beta   90.00
_cell.angle_gamma   90.00
#
_symmetry.space_group_name_H-M   'P 1'
#
loop_
_entity.id
_entity.type
_entity.pdbx_description
1 polymer ?
#
loop_
_entity_poly.entity_id
_entity_poly.type
_entity_poly.pdbx_seq_one_letter_code
_entity_poly.pdbx_strand_id
1 'polypeptide(L)'
;MAIDYFDTFPKVSYDIGKDNKIREVTDLLKRVGIRGDFKKLLPSYYKNILSASERPEHLAYSAYGDILSHWVLLHMNTVTDPYHDWVMEERVLNEFIDLKYPDKILLLDSTHHSDTTYGAVDPLAKRFFVRGEVIKEYQADGTLLDGTGTVVDFDATLIQVTYKLTSGSFDDADQYSGSYVKGDDSGAVGKVAGITTERLGVHHYESDDGIIVGRSHTGASAITNETFENNENEKNREIMMLEGRYIQQFEQNFEELMDA
;
A
#
# COMPACT_ATOMS: atom_id res chain seq x y z
N MET A 1 29.05 -22.28 14.12
CA MET A 1 29.49 -20.94 13.70
C MET A 1 28.35 -20.43 12.84
N ALA A 2 27.73 -19.30 13.21
CA ALA A 2 26.55 -18.84 12.48
C ALA A 2 26.95 -18.40 11.07
N ILE A 3 26.11 -18.71 10.10
CA ILE A 3 26.37 -18.49 8.68
C ILE A 3 25.62 -17.24 8.24
N ASP A 4 26.34 -16.26 7.69
CA ASP A 4 25.70 -15.13 7.03
C ASP A 4 25.04 -15.61 5.72
N TYR A 5 23.90 -15.04 5.38
CA TYR A 5 23.09 -15.49 4.25
C TYR A 5 23.90 -15.54 2.95
N PHE A 6 24.63 -14.47 2.64
CA PHE A 6 25.36 -14.34 1.38
C PHE A 6 26.69 -15.12 1.35
N ASP A 7 27.15 -15.64 2.49
CA ASP A 7 28.32 -16.52 2.53
C ASP A 7 28.01 -17.91 1.98
N THR A 8 26.73 -18.32 1.98
CA THR A 8 26.27 -19.59 1.37
C THR A 8 26.21 -19.55 -0.16
N PHE A 9 26.32 -18.36 -0.76
CA PHE A 9 26.11 -18.20 -2.19
C PHE A 9 27.40 -18.48 -2.97
N PRO A 10 27.29 -19.15 -4.13
CA PRO A 10 28.44 -19.36 -4.98
C PRO A 10 28.98 -18.03 -5.51
N LYS A 11 30.29 -17.97 -5.72
CA LYS A 11 30.94 -16.81 -6.33
C LYS A 11 31.07 -17.04 -7.84
N VAL A 12 30.77 -16.01 -8.61
CA VAL A 12 30.91 -15.99 -10.07
C VAL A 12 31.89 -14.90 -10.48
N SER A 13 32.68 -15.19 -11.50
CA SER A 13 33.56 -14.21 -12.14
C SER A 13 32.74 -13.33 -13.08
N TYR A 14 32.67 -12.03 -12.79
CA TYR A 14 31.88 -11.07 -13.59
C TYR A 14 32.62 -9.75 -13.81
N ASP A 15 32.45 -9.17 -15.00
CA ASP A 15 32.93 -7.82 -15.34
C ASP A 15 31.81 -6.79 -15.11
N ILE A 16 31.86 -6.15 -13.94
CA ILE A 16 30.89 -5.11 -13.55
C ILE A 16 31.10 -3.83 -14.37
N GLY A 17 32.35 -3.51 -14.71
CA GLY A 17 32.75 -2.21 -15.26
C GLY A 17 32.70 -2.13 -16.78
N LYS A 18 32.53 -3.27 -17.47
CA LYS A 18 32.78 -3.41 -18.91
C LYS A 18 34.20 -2.95 -19.28
N ASP A 19 35.14 -3.04 -18.35
CA ASP A 19 36.53 -2.62 -18.50
C ASP A 19 37.47 -3.82 -18.69
N ASN A 20 36.91 -5.00 -19.01
CA ASN A 20 37.60 -6.29 -19.10
C ASN A 20 38.31 -6.71 -17.81
N LYS A 21 37.95 -6.12 -16.65
CA LYS A 21 38.48 -6.54 -15.35
C LYS A 21 37.47 -7.43 -14.64
N ILE A 22 37.78 -8.72 -14.65
CA ILE A 22 36.99 -9.74 -13.96
C ILE A 22 37.13 -9.54 -12.44
N ARG A 23 36.01 -9.57 -11.73
CA ARG A 23 35.94 -9.59 -10.27
C ARG A 23 35.12 -10.78 -9.82
N GLU A 24 35.49 -11.39 -8.70
CA GLU A 24 34.65 -12.38 -8.05
C GLU A 24 33.53 -11.66 -7.30
N VAL A 25 32.29 -12.01 -7.63
CA VAL A 25 31.07 -11.46 -7.02
C VAL A 25 30.16 -12.59 -6.58
N THR A 26 29.35 -12.34 -5.56
CA THR A 26 28.31 -13.28 -5.11
C THR A 26 27.22 -13.43 -6.18
N ASP A 27 26.88 -14.66 -6.55
CA ASP A 27 25.87 -14.93 -7.56
C ASP A 27 24.44 -14.83 -6.99
N LEU A 28 23.84 -13.66 -7.08
CA LEU A 28 22.47 -13.40 -6.63
C LEU A 28 21.39 -14.06 -7.52
N LEU A 29 21.75 -14.67 -8.65
CA LEU A 29 20.79 -15.30 -9.55
C LEU A 29 20.41 -16.72 -9.10
N LYS A 30 21.19 -17.32 -8.20
CA LYS A 30 20.83 -18.61 -7.59
C LYS A 30 19.72 -18.39 -6.56
N ARG A 31 18.49 -18.72 -6.93
CA ARG A 31 17.32 -18.65 -6.04
C ARG A 31 17.09 -19.99 -5.34
N VAL A 32 17.29 -20.04 -4.03
CA VAL A 32 16.88 -21.19 -3.21
C VAL A 32 15.58 -20.88 -2.49
N GLY A 33 14.52 -21.56 -2.93
CA GLY A 33 13.24 -21.57 -2.23
C GLY A 33 13.25 -22.65 -1.16
N ILE A 34 12.83 -22.31 0.06
CA ILE A 34 12.51 -23.32 1.07
C ILE A 34 11.40 -24.22 0.50
N ARG A 35 11.68 -25.51 0.31
CA ARG A 35 10.67 -26.47 -0.17
C ARG A 35 9.44 -26.42 0.74
N GLY A 36 8.25 -26.43 0.14
CA GLY A 36 6.98 -26.45 0.88
C GLY A 36 6.83 -27.63 1.84
N ASP A 37 7.63 -28.69 1.65
CA ASP A 37 7.69 -29.85 2.55
C ASP A 37 8.31 -29.50 3.91
N PHE A 38 9.24 -28.54 3.96
CA PHE A 38 9.86 -28.08 5.22
C PHE A 38 8.86 -27.31 6.09
N LYS A 39 7.93 -26.57 5.47
CA LYS A 39 6.84 -25.88 6.17
C LYS A 39 5.83 -26.86 6.81
N LYS A 40 5.79 -28.13 6.35
CA LYS A 40 4.86 -29.17 6.82
C LYS A 40 5.45 -30.09 7.90
N LEU A 41 6.73 -29.96 8.25
CA LEU A 41 7.35 -30.69 9.36
C LEU A 41 6.95 -30.01 10.69
N LEU A 42 5.77 -30.39 11.15
CA LEU A 42 4.82 -29.66 12.00
C LEU A 42 4.99 -29.67 13.56
N PRO A 43 6.14 -29.98 14.19
CA PRO A 43 6.35 -29.61 15.62
C PRO A 43 7.33 -28.46 15.86
N SER A 44 8.06 -28.00 14.85
CA SER A 44 9.22 -27.11 15.04
C SER A 44 8.89 -25.62 15.01
N TYR A 45 7.63 -25.26 14.70
CA TYR A 45 7.23 -23.87 14.48
C TYR A 45 6.26 -23.40 15.55
N TYR A 46 6.41 -22.15 15.94
CA TYR A 46 5.45 -21.47 16.80
C TYR A 46 5.15 -20.08 16.25
N LYS A 47 3.98 -19.55 16.61
CA LYS A 47 3.55 -18.20 16.27
C LYS A 47 4.05 -17.23 17.33
N ASN A 48 4.58 -16.09 16.90
CA ASN A 48 4.93 -15.00 17.78
C ASN A 48 4.27 -13.71 17.28
N ILE A 49 3.89 -12.85 18.22
CA ILE A 49 3.32 -11.53 17.91
C ILE A 49 4.40 -10.50 18.19
N LEU A 50 4.80 -9.78 17.15
CA LEU A 50 5.84 -8.75 17.24
C LEU A 50 5.32 -7.50 17.93
N SER A 51 6.20 -6.87 18.70
CA SER A 51 6.02 -5.47 19.07
C SER A 51 6.34 -4.55 17.88
N ALA A 52 5.73 -3.37 17.83
CA ALA A 52 5.74 -2.49 16.65
C ALA A 52 7.14 -1.98 16.22
N SER A 53 8.20 -2.20 17.02
CA SER A 53 9.56 -1.73 16.73
C SER A 53 10.59 -2.87 16.64
N GLU A 54 10.16 -4.13 16.62
CA GLU A 54 11.05 -5.28 16.52
C GLU A 54 11.55 -5.47 15.09
N ARG A 55 12.85 -5.28 14.89
CA ARG A 55 13.50 -5.58 13.62
C ARG A 55 13.86 -7.06 13.49
N PRO A 56 13.88 -7.63 12.26
CA PRO A 56 14.18 -9.05 12.04
C PRO A 56 15.49 -9.50 12.73
N GLU A 57 16.53 -8.68 12.69
CA GLU A 57 17.84 -8.97 13.25
C GLU A 57 17.86 -9.00 14.79
N HIS A 58 17.07 -8.12 15.42
CA HIS A 58 16.95 -8.11 16.88
C HIS A 58 16.15 -9.32 17.37
N LEU A 59 15.11 -9.67 16.63
CA LEU A 59 14.28 -10.83 16.93
C LEU A 59 15.05 -12.14 16.74
N ALA A 60 15.86 -12.25 15.69
CA ALA A 60 16.75 -13.39 15.47
C ALA A 60 17.70 -13.59 16.65
N TYR A 61 18.29 -12.51 17.18
CA TYR A 61 19.16 -12.59 18.33
C TYR A 61 18.43 -13.11 19.58
N SER A 62 17.21 -12.63 19.82
CA SER A 62 16.41 -13.09 20.96
C SER A 62 15.96 -14.55 20.83
N ALA A 63 15.70 -15.03 19.62
CA ALA A 63 15.17 -16.37 19.39
C ALA A 63 16.24 -17.45 19.15
N TYR A 64 17.33 -17.08 18.47
CA TYR A 64 18.39 -17.98 18.01
C TYR A 64 19.72 -17.74 18.71
N GLY A 65 19.87 -16.62 19.43
CA GLY A 65 21.13 -16.22 20.02
C GLY A 65 22.12 -15.61 19.02
N ASP A 66 21.68 -15.34 17.79
CA ASP A 66 22.49 -14.77 16.74
C ASP A 66 21.71 -13.78 15.85
N ILE A 67 22.37 -12.69 15.49
CA ILE A 67 21.81 -11.59 14.68
C ILE A 67 21.81 -11.97 13.19
N LEU A 68 22.77 -12.80 12.74
CA LEU A 68 22.92 -13.13 11.31
C LEU A 68 21.84 -14.09 10.83
N SER A 69 21.29 -14.95 11.69
CA SER A 69 20.18 -15.87 11.34
C SER A 69 18.82 -15.18 11.05
N HIS A 70 18.76 -13.85 10.90
CA HIS A 70 17.53 -13.12 10.56
C HIS A 70 16.95 -13.50 9.19
N TRP A 71 17.79 -13.88 8.23
CA TRP A 71 17.35 -14.32 6.91
C TRP A 71 16.44 -15.55 6.98
N VAL A 72 16.61 -16.41 7.99
CA VAL A 72 15.73 -17.56 8.24
C VAL A 72 14.32 -17.09 8.56
N LEU A 73 14.17 -16.10 9.44
CA LEU A 73 12.88 -15.50 9.78
C LEU A 73 12.21 -14.89 8.54
N LEU A 74 12.96 -14.17 7.72
CA LEU A 74 12.45 -13.54 6.50
C LEU A 74 11.96 -14.60 5.50
N HIS A 75 12.75 -15.64 5.23
CA HIS A 75 12.37 -16.69 4.28
C HIS A 75 11.18 -17.52 4.79
N MET A 76 11.09 -17.75 6.11
CA MET A 76 9.98 -18.47 6.71
C MET A 76 8.64 -17.74 6.53
N ASN A 77 8.65 -16.43 6.74
CA ASN A 77 7.48 -15.56 6.61
C ASN A 77 7.27 -15.05 5.18
N THR A 78 8.05 -15.56 4.21
CA THR A 78 7.97 -15.16 2.79
C THR A 78 8.11 -13.66 2.56
N VAL A 79 8.83 -12.99 3.46
CA VAL A 79 9.13 -11.56 3.40
C VAL A 79 10.12 -11.35 2.26
N THR A 80 9.72 -10.57 1.26
CA THR A 80 10.55 -10.27 0.09
C THR A 80 11.20 -8.91 0.23
N ASP A 81 10.44 -7.91 0.68
CA ASP A 81 10.94 -6.58 1.02
C ASP A 81 10.86 -6.36 2.53
N PRO A 82 11.97 -6.51 3.28
CA PRO A 82 11.99 -6.31 4.73
C PRO A 82 11.57 -4.92 5.18
N TYR A 83 11.57 -3.92 4.30
CA TYR A 83 11.18 -2.55 4.67
C TYR A 83 9.66 -2.33 4.65
N HIS A 84 8.91 -3.09 3.85
CA HIS A 84 7.46 -2.91 3.66
C HIS A 84 6.64 -4.14 4.08
N ASP A 85 7.19 -5.35 3.92
CA ASP A 85 6.52 -6.60 4.29
C ASP A 85 6.72 -6.96 5.78
N TRP A 86 7.52 -6.18 6.51
CA TRP A 86 7.73 -6.33 7.94
C TRP A 86 6.87 -5.34 8.74
N VAL A 87 6.64 -5.63 10.02
CA VAL A 87 5.93 -4.69 10.89
C VAL A 87 6.69 -3.36 10.98
N MET A 88 5.97 -2.28 10.73
CA MET A 88 6.44 -0.91 10.89
C MET A 88 5.97 -0.30 12.22
N GLU A 89 6.83 0.54 12.80
CA GLU A 89 6.46 1.41 13.92
C GLU A 89 5.42 2.43 13.44
N GLU A 90 4.48 2.80 14.31
CA GLU A 90 3.40 3.76 14.02
C GLU A 90 3.91 5.05 13.34
N ARG A 91 4.99 5.65 13.82
CA ARG A 91 5.55 6.86 13.21
C ARG A 91 6.02 6.64 11.77
N VAL A 92 6.71 5.52 11.52
CA VAL A 92 7.22 5.16 10.18
C VAL A 92 6.06 4.81 9.24
N LEU A 93 5.05 4.09 9.76
CA LEU A 93 3.83 3.79 9.01
C LEU A 93 3.09 5.08 8.61
N ASN A 94 2.97 6.04 9.52
CA ASN A 94 2.36 7.34 9.20
C ASN A 94 3.11 8.07 8.08
N GLU A 95 4.46 8.09 8.12
CA GLU A 95 5.29 8.68 7.07
C GLU A 95 5.11 7.93 5.72
N PHE A 96 4.98 6.60 5.76
CA PHE A 96 4.70 5.78 4.58
C PHE A 96 3.32 6.08 3.99
N ILE A 97 2.28 6.18 4.82
CA ILE A 97 0.91 6.52 4.40
C ILE A 97 0.89 7.90 3.74
N ASP A 98 1.54 8.90 4.33
CA ASP A 98 1.59 10.26 3.78
C ASP A 98 2.35 10.33 2.44
N LEU A 99 3.37 9.49 2.27
CA LEU A 99 4.11 9.38 1.00
C LEU A 99 3.30 8.65 -0.07
N LYS A 100 2.55 7.62 0.31
CA LYS A 100 1.73 6.80 -0.59
C LYS A 100 0.47 7.52 -1.04
N TYR A 101 -0.13 8.33 -0.16
CA TYR A 101 -1.39 9.05 -0.37
C TYR A 101 -1.21 10.57 -0.16
N PRO A 102 -0.43 11.26 -1.03
CA PRO A 102 -0.07 12.66 -0.85
C PRO A 102 -1.19 13.63 -1.27
N ASP A 103 -2.19 13.16 -1.99
CA ASP A 103 -3.17 14.02 -2.66
C ASP A 103 -4.41 14.28 -1.77
N LYS A 104 -5.41 14.97 -2.33
CA LYS A 104 -6.69 15.28 -1.67
C LYS A 104 -7.83 14.58 -2.39
N ILE A 105 -8.94 14.39 -1.69
CA ILE A 105 -10.15 13.78 -2.25
C ILE A 105 -11.33 14.72 -2.12
N LEU A 106 -12.07 14.88 -3.22
CA LEU A 106 -13.43 15.42 -3.23
C LEU A 106 -14.41 14.24 -3.13
N LEU A 107 -15.23 14.25 -2.09
CA LEU A 107 -16.38 13.36 -1.95
C LEU A 107 -17.53 13.98 -2.73
N LEU A 108 -18.14 13.22 -3.65
CA LEU A 108 -19.30 13.72 -4.39
C LEU A 108 -20.60 13.08 -3.89
N ASP A 109 -21.69 13.83 -3.98
CA ASP A 109 -23.03 13.35 -3.61
C ASP A 109 -23.50 12.22 -4.55
N SER A 110 -23.06 12.26 -5.80
CA SER A 110 -23.39 11.27 -6.81
C SER A 110 -22.33 11.19 -7.90
N THR A 111 -22.31 10.07 -8.61
CA THR A 111 -21.46 9.86 -9.80
C THR A 111 -21.93 10.64 -11.03
N HIS A 112 -23.08 11.32 -10.95
CA HIS A 112 -23.74 11.94 -12.08
C HIS A 112 -24.36 13.27 -11.67
N HIS A 113 -23.77 14.38 -12.08
CA HIS A 113 -24.55 15.60 -12.26
C HIS A 113 -24.69 15.87 -13.76
N SER A 114 -25.85 15.51 -14.33
CA SER A 114 -26.26 16.05 -15.63
C SER A 114 -26.80 17.46 -15.37
N ASP A 115 -25.93 18.45 -15.35
CA ASP A 115 -26.42 19.82 -15.30
C ASP A 115 -27.10 20.16 -16.63
N THR A 116 -28.44 20.27 -16.61
CA THR A 116 -29.21 20.76 -17.77
C THR A 116 -29.21 22.28 -17.87
N THR A 117 -28.65 22.99 -16.88
CA THR A 117 -28.63 24.46 -16.78
C THR A 117 -27.62 25.12 -17.72
N TYR A 118 -26.63 24.37 -18.22
CA TYR A 118 -25.55 24.92 -19.05
C TYR A 118 -25.30 24.13 -20.34
N GLY A 119 -26.33 23.96 -21.16
CA GLY A 119 -26.18 23.59 -22.58
C GLY A 119 -25.57 22.20 -22.81
N ALA A 120 -25.86 21.23 -21.95
CA ALA A 120 -25.41 19.86 -22.13
C ALA A 120 -26.06 19.21 -23.37
N VAL A 121 -25.19 18.85 -24.31
CA VAL A 121 -25.46 17.87 -25.36
C VAL A 121 -25.73 16.52 -24.67
N ASP A 122 -26.96 16.04 -24.81
CA ASP A 122 -27.53 14.77 -24.33
C ASP A 122 -27.53 14.53 -22.79
N PRO A 123 -28.69 14.65 -22.11
CA PRO A 123 -28.89 14.28 -20.70
C PRO A 123 -28.58 12.81 -20.35
N LEU A 124 -28.42 11.94 -21.36
CA LEU A 124 -28.11 10.51 -21.19
C LEU A 124 -26.60 10.21 -21.22
N ALA A 125 -25.77 11.17 -21.62
CA ALA A 125 -24.32 10.97 -21.70
C ALA A 125 -23.69 11.04 -20.30
N LYS A 126 -23.44 9.87 -19.71
CA LYS A 126 -22.66 9.75 -18.48
C LYS A 126 -21.24 10.21 -18.75
N ARG A 127 -20.82 11.30 -18.08
CA ARG A 127 -19.46 11.84 -18.15
C ARG A 127 -18.76 11.55 -16.84
N PHE A 128 -17.54 11.04 -16.94
CA PHE A 128 -16.67 10.79 -15.81
C PHE A 128 -15.47 11.71 -15.90
N PHE A 129 -14.93 12.06 -14.74
CA PHE A 129 -13.67 12.79 -14.70
C PHE A 129 -12.57 11.94 -15.33
N VAL A 130 -11.70 12.57 -16.09
CA VAL A 130 -10.57 11.91 -16.78
C VAL A 130 -9.27 12.30 -16.10
N ARG A 131 -8.37 11.33 -15.94
CA ARG A 131 -7.07 11.53 -15.33
C ARG A 131 -6.27 12.61 -16.07
N GLY A 132 -5.74 13.56 -15.32
CA GLY A 132 -4.92 14.67 -15.80
C GLY A 132 -5.70 15.93 -16.20
N GLU A 133 -7.04 15.91 -16.20
CA GLU A 133 -7.80 17.13 -16.51
C GLU A 133 -7.76 18.14 -15.37
N VAL A 134 -7.96 19.41 -15.72
CA VAL A 134 -8.13 20.49 -14.74
C VAL A 134 -9.58 20.51 -14.27
N ILE A 135 -9.76 20.56 -12.97
CA ILE A 135 -11.05 20.77 -12.31
C ILE A 135 -11.12 22.15 -11.69
N LYS A 136 -12.28 22.78 -11.80
CA LYS A 136 -12.58 24.07 -11.18
C LYS A 136 -13.86 23.99 -10.36
N GLU A 137 -13.89 24.73 -9.26
CA GLU A 137 -15.04 24.82 -8.39
C GLU A 137 -16.00 25.94 -8.82
N TYR A 138 -17.30 25.71 -8.66
CA TYR A 138 -18.37 26.63 -8.99
C TYR A 138 -19.44 26.62 -7.90
N GLN A 139 -20.05 27.78 -7.66
CA GLN A 139 -21.31 27.85 -6.90
C GLN A 139 -22.48 27.27 -7.72
N ALA A 140 -23.59 27.00 -7.04
CA ALA A 140 -24.81 26.47 -7.66
C ALA A 140 -25.41 27.38 -8.75
N ASP A 141 -25.11 28.68 -8.73
CA ASP A 141 -25.53 29.64 -9.75
C ASP A 141 -24.59 29.70 -10.99
N GLY A 142 -23.49 28.94 -10.96
CA GLY A 142 -22.46 28.92 -12.00
C GLY A 142 -21.35 29.95 -11.83
N THR A 143 -21.32 30.70 -10.72
CA THR A 143 -20.21 31.59 -10.37
C THR A 143 -18.95 30.77 -10.10
N LEU A 144 -17.84 31.14 -10.73
CA LEU A 144 -16.54 30.49 -10.53
C LEU A 144 -15.99 30.80 -9.12
N LEU A 145 -15.58 29.75 -8.41
CA LEU A 145 -14.86 29.82 -7.14
C LEU A 145 -13.34 29.66 -7.37
N ASP A 146 -12.54 29.78 -6.31
CA ASP A 146 -11.08 29.81 -6.39
C ASP A 146 -10.44 28.41 -6.41
N GLY A 147 -11.16 27.37 -6.00
CA GLY A 147 -10.70 25.98 -6.03
C GLY A 147 -10.33 25.50 -7.44
N THR A 148 -9.04 25.24 -7.67
CA THR A 148 -8.53 24.65 -8.92
C THR A 148 -7.58 23.50 -8.63
N GLY A 149 -7.79 22.36 -9.30
CA GLY A 149 -7.00 21.14 -9.12
C GLY A 149 -6.80 20.37 -10.41
N THR A 150 -5.93 19.37 -10.37
CA THR A 150 -5.74 18.39 -11.46
C THR A 150 -6.21 17.03 -11.00
N VAL A 151 -7.02 16.34 -11.80
CA VAL A 151 -7.53 15.00 -11.48
C VAL A 151 -6.39 13.99 -11.53
N VAL A 152 -6.19 13.28 -10.43
CA VAL A 152 -5.23 12.17 -10.32
C VAL A 152 -5.94 10.85 -10.63
N ASP A 153 -7.13 10.67 -10.08
CA ASP A 153 -7.98 9.50 -10.32
C ASP A 153 -9.46 9.79 -9.99
N PHE A 154 -10.36 8.98 -10.53
CA PHE A 154 -11.79 9.04 -10.21
C PHE A 154 -12.36 7.64 -9.99
N ASP A 155 -12.84 7.39 -8.78
CA ASP A 155 -13.53 6.15 -8.43
C ASP A 155 -15.05 6.35 -8.45
N ALA A 156 -15.70 5.73 -9.45
CA ALA A 156 -17.16 5.78 -9.59
C ALA A 156 -17.92 4.93 -8.56
N THR A 157 -17.29 3.93 -7.96
CA THR A 157 -17.94 3.08 -6.93
C THR A 157 -17.96 3.75 -5.57
N LEU A 158 -16.88 4.48 -5.25
CA LEU A 158 -16.75 5.26 -4.02
C LEU A 158 -17.30 6.67 -4.16
N ILE A 159 -17.43 7.15 -5.40
CA ILE A 159 -17.87 8.50 -5.74
C ILE A 159 -16.85 9.54 -5.24
N GLN A 160 -15.59 9.31 -5.56
CA GLN A 160 -14.46 10.09 -5.07
C GLN A 160 -13.57 10.54 -6.23
N VAL A 161 -13.20 11.81 -6.23
CA VAL A 161 -12.19 12.36 -7.15
C VAL A 161 -10.93 12.62 -6.34
N THR A 162 -9.86 11.89 -6.62
CA THR A 162 -8.53 12.20 -6.09
C THR A 162 -7.92 13.28 -6.98
N TYR A 163 -7.46 14.36 -6.36
CA TYR A 163 -6.94 15.52 -7.08
C TYR A 163 -5.72 16.10 -6.39
N LYS A 164 -4.85 16.67 -7.22
CA LYS A 164 -3.74 17.50 -6.79
C LYS A 164 -4.15 18.96 -6.82
N LEU A 165 -4.16 19.62 -5.67
CA LEU A 165 -4.47 21.04 -5.57
C LEU A 165 -3.44 21.85 -6.37
N THR A 166 -3.94 22.72 -7.27
CA THR A 166 -3.09 23.59 -8.09
C THR A 166 -3.09 25.02 -7.55
N SER A 167 -4.25 25.53 -7.17
CA SER A 167 -4.41 26.86 -6.56
C SER A 167 -5.75 26.98 -5.84
N GLY A 168 -5.87 28.01 -4.99
CA GLY A 168 -7.07 28.27 -4.19
C GLY A 168 -7.27 27.21 -3.10
N SER A 169 -8.50 27.12 -2.62
CA SER A 169 -8.94 26.04 -1.72
C SER A 169 -10.29 25.54 -2.21
N PHE A 170 -10.50 24.23 -2.17
CA PHE A 170 -11.86 23.67 -2.22
C PHE A 170 -12.47 23.62 -0.80
N ASP A 171 -11.63 23.73 0.23
CA ASP A 171 -11.95 23.60 1.66
C ASP A 171 -12.22 24.98 2.27
N ASP A 172 -13.32 25.62 1.86
CA ASP A 172 -13.84 26.80 2.55
C ASP A 172 -14.92 26.36 3.55
N ALA A 173 -14.50 26.22 4.81
CA ALA A 173 -15.26 25.65 5.91
C ALA A 173 -16.60 26.36 6.21
N ASP A 174 -16.80 27.56 5.67
CA ASP A 174 -17.99 28.37 5.93
C ASP A 174 -19.03 28.39 4.79
N GLN A 175 -18.84 27.69 3.65
CA GLN A 175 -19.81 27.91 2.55
C GLN A 175 -20.11 26.88 1.44
N TYR A 176 -19.52 25.68 1.35
CA TYR A 176 -19.67 24.91 0.09
C TYR A 176 -20.00 23.41 0.18
N SER A 177 -20.68 22.94 1.24
CA SER A 177 -21.49 21.73 1.08
C SER A 177 -22.55 21.98 -0.01
N GLY A 178 -22.29 21.46 -1.21
CA GLY A 178 -23.10 21.70 -2.41
C GLY A 178 -22.56 22.69 -3.45
N SER A 179 -21.28 23.06 -3.42
CA SER A 179 -20.61 23.55 -4.64
C SER A 179 -20.48 22.44 -5.68
N TYR A 180 -20.08 22.82 -6.88
CA TYR A 180 -19.90 21.91 -8.01
C TYR A 180 -18.46 21.96 -8.50
N VAL A 181 -17.87 20.79 -8.69
CA VAL A 181 -16.60 20.60 -9.38
C VAL A 181 -16.89 20.24 -10.83
N LYS A 182 -16.23 20.92 -11.76
CA LYS A 182 -16.34 20.67 -13.20
C LYS A 182 -14.98 20.41 -13.83
N GLY A 183 -14.89 19.36 -14.64
CA GLY A 183 -13.72 19.02 -15.46
C GLY A 183 -13.72 19.80 -16.78
N ASP A 184 -12.57 20.38 -17.14
CA ASP A 184 -12.41 21.18 -18.36
C ASP A 184 -12.49 20.32 -19.64
N ASP A 185 -11.96 19.08 -19.61
CA ASP A 185 -11.86 18.21 -20.79
C ASP A 185 -13.08 17.29 -20.92
N SER A 186 -13.46 16.62 -19.82
CA SER A 186 -14.60 15.71 -19.79
C SER A 186 -15.94 16.45 -19.82
N GLY A 187 -15.97 17.66 -19.27
CA GLY A 187 -17.20 18.36 -18.92
C GLY A 187 -18.02 17.61 -17.86
N ALA A 188 -17.42 16.69 -17.12
CA ALA A 188 -18.04 16.04 -15.97
C ALA A 188 -18.32 17.09 -14.89
N VAL A 189 -19.47 16.96 -14.24
CA VAL A 189 -19.88 17.83 -13.13
C VAL A 189 -20.21 16.93 -11.94
N GLY A 190 -19.68 17.28 -10.77
CA GLY A 190 -19.94 16.60 -9.52
C GLY A 190 -20.31 17.60 -8.44
N LYS A 191 -21.36 17.33 -7.69
CA LYS A 191 -21.70 18.13 -6.50
C LYS A 191 -20.82 17.69 -5.33
N VAL A 192 -20.09 18.63 -4.74
CA VAL A 192 -19.18 18.39 -3.61
C VAL A 192 -20.00 18.14 -2.35
N ALA A 193 -19.86 16.94 -1.79
CA ALA A 193 -20.45 16.52 -0.53
C ALA A 193 -19.51 16.80 0.65
N GLY A 194 -18.19 16.77 0.40
CA GLY A 194 -17.18 16.98 1.40
C GLY A 194 -15.78 16.83 0.82
N ILE A 195 -14.78 17.14 1.64
CA ILE A 195 -13.37 17.15 1.24
C ILE A 195 -12.57 16.45 2.33
N THR A 196 -11.62 15.66 1.91
CA THR A 196 -10.72 14.95 2.82
C THR A 196 -9.33 14.83 2.20
N THR A 197 -8.35 14.40 3.00
CA THR A 197 -7.04 14.00 2.47
C THR A 197 -7.15 12.61 1.85
N GLU A 198 -6.28 12.25 0.91
CA GLU A 198 -6.25 10.90 0.36
C GLU A 198 -6.02 9.84 1.45
N ARG A 199 -5.19 10.15 2.46
CA ARG A 199 -5.02 9.34 3.68
C ARG A 199 -6.34 8.97 4.39
N LEU A 200 -7.26 9.93 4.50
CA LEU A 200 -8.57 9.76 5.12
C LEU A 200 -9.69 9.49 4.10
N GLY A 201 -9.32 9.27 2.83
CA GLY A 201 -10.19 8.81 1.76
C GLY A 201 -10.74 7.43 2.05
N VAL A 202 -11.89 7.10 1.45
CA VAL A 202 -12.43 5.75 1.57
C VAL A 202 -11.63 4.85 0.63
N HIS A 203 -11.07 3.76 1.14
CA HIS A 203 -10.44 2.74 0.33
C HIS A 203 -11.49 1.74 -0.18
N HIS A 204 -12.41 1.33 0.68
CA HIS A 204 -13.51 0.41 0.37
C HIS A 204 -14.56 0.40 1.48
N TYR A 205 -15.62 -0.39 1.30
CA TYR A 205 -16.63 -0.63 2.32
C TYR A 205 -16.60 -2.09 2.77
N GLU A 206 -16.79 -2.32 4.07
CA GLU A 206 -16.89 -3.66 4.67
C GLU A 206 -18.25 -3.85 5.35
N SER A 207 -18.77 -5.08 5.35
CA SER A 207 -19.91 -5.47 6.18
C SER A 207 -19.48 -5.68 7.63
N ASP A 208 -20.45 -5.87 8.53
CA ASP A 208 -20.20 -6.23 9.94
C ASP A 208 -19.35 -7.52 10.10
N ASP A 209 -19.30 -8.37 9.08
CA ASP A 209 -18.50 -9.61 9.05
C ASP A 209 -17.08 -9.41 8.48
N GLY A 210 -16.68 -8.17 8.16
CA GLY A 210 -15.37 -7.84 7.58
C GLY A 210 -15.22 -8.26 6.11
N ILE A 211 -16.34 -8.43 5.38
CA ILE A 211 -16.33 -8.76 3.96
C ILE A 211 -16.43 -7.46 3.16
N ILE A 212 -15.59 -7.30 2.13
CA ILE A 212 -15.66 -6.17 1.21
C ILE A 212 -17.00 -6.18 0.46
N VAL A 213 -17.76 -5.12 0.60
CA VAL A 213 -19.08 -4.92 0.00
C VAL A 213 -19.16 -3.58 -0.73
N GLY A 214 -20.22 -3.40 -1.51
CA GLY A 214 -20.51 -2.09 -2.11
C GLY A 214 -21.03 -1.09 -1.09
N ARG A 215 -20.81 0.21 -1.35
CA ARG A 215 -21.30 1.34 -0.53
C ARG A 215 -22.77 1.25 -0.12
N SER A 216 -23.63 0.75 -1.00
CA SER A 216 -25.08 0.66 -0.77
C SER A 216 -25.52 -0.60 0.00
N HIS A 217 -24.59 -1.46 0.40
CA HIS A 217 -24.90 -2.65 1.18
C HIS A 217 -25.35 -2.25 2.60
N THR A 218 -26.39 -2.91 3.11
CA THR A 218 -26.89 -2.68 4.46
C THR A 218 -25.82 -3.03 5.49
N GLY A 219 -25.53 -2.12 6.42
CA GLY A 219 -24.46 -2.33 7.42
C GLY A 219 -23.05 -2.12 6.86
N ALA A 220 -22.90 -1.53 5.67
CA ALA A 220 -21.59 -1.18 5.13
C ALA A 220 -20.93 -0.05 5.94
N SER A 221 -19.70 -0.29 6.39
CA SER A 221 -18.84 0.70 7.04
C SER A 221 -17.69 1.09 6.10
N ALA A 222 -17.36 2.38 6.04
CA ALA A 222 -16.27 2.87 5.21
C ALA A 222 -14.93 2.62 5.89
N ILE A 223 -14.00 1.97 5.19
CA ILE A 223 -12.61 1.79 5.63
C ILE A 223 -11.75 2.82 4.90
N THR A 224 -11.00 3.62 5.65
CA THR A 224 -10.11 4.63 5.07
C THR A 224 -8.79 4.02 4.58
N ASN A 225 -8.07 4.72 3.72
CA ASN A 225 -6.71 4.33 3.31
C ASN A 225 -5.81 4.13 4.54
N GLU A 226 -5.84 5.05 5.51
CA GLU A 226 -5.12 4.91 6.78
C GLU A 226 -5.51 3.64 7.55
N THR A 227 -6.81 3.36 7.69
CA THR A 227 -7.27 2.18 8.43
C THR A 227 -6.87 0.90 7.72
N PHE A 228 -6.93 0.88 6.39
CA PHE A 228 -6.47 -0.23 5.57
C PHE A 228 -4.98 -0.51 5.79
N GLU A 229 -4.10 0.49 5.69
CA GLU A 229 -2.65 0.28 5.89
C GLU A 229 -2.32 -0.13 7.34
N ASN A 230 -3.05 0.38 8.34
CA ASN A 230 -2.91 -0.07 9.72
C ASN A 230 -3.29 -1.54 9.88
N ASN A 231 -4.37 -1.98 9.25
CA ASN A 231 -4.82 -3.37 9.29
C ASN A 231 -3.83 -4.30 8.56
N GLU A 232 -3.25 -3.88 7.44
CA GLU A 232 -2.19 -4.63 6.76
C GLU A 232 -0.93 -4.74 7.62
N ASN A 233 -0.51 -3.65 8.26
CA ASN A 233 0.65 -3.67 9.16
C ASN A 233 0.41 -4.54 10.41
N GLU A 234 -0.83 -4.61 10.90
CA GLU A 234 -1.24 -5.49 12.00
C GLU A 234 -1.18 -6.97 11.59
N LYS A 235 -1.56 -7.31 10.35
CA LYS A 235 -1.40 -8.68 9.83
C LYS A 235 0.07 -9.12 9.82
N ASN A 236 0.99 -8.20 9.59
CA ASN A 236 2.43 -8.46 9.60
C ASN A 236 3.00 -8.65 11.02
N ARG A 237 2.24 -8.37 12.10
CA ARG A 237 2.70 -8.63 13.48
C ARG A 237 2.70 -10.11 13.83
N GLU A 238 1.83 -10.92 13.24
CA GLU A 238 1.83 -12.35 13.48
C GLU A 238 2.83 -13.04 12.56
N ILE A 239 3.94 -13.50 13.12
CA ILE A 239 4.98 -14.20 12.37
C ILE A 239 5.13 -15.65 12.83
N MET A 240 5.60 -16.48 11.90
CA MET A 240 6.05 -17.84 12.18
C MET A 240 7.54 -17.84 12.50
N MET A 241 7.89 -18.50 13.61
CA MET A 241 9.26 -18.66 14.06
C MET A 241 9.61 -20.14 14.19
N LEU A 242 10.85 -20.49 13.83
CA LEU A 242 11.42 -21.80 14.10
C LEU A 242 11.85 -21.86 15.56
N GLU A 243 11.66 -22.99 16.25
CA GLU A 243 12.26 -23.19 17.56
C GLU A 243 13.80 -23.26 17.42
N GLY A 244 14.52 -22.53 18.27
CA GLY A 244 15.98 -22.38 18.14
C GLY A 244 16.78 -23.68 18.15
N ARG A 245 16.24 -24.78 18.69
CA ARG A 245 16.89 -26.11 18.62
C ARG A 245 17.02 -26.67 17.19
N TYR A 246 16.23 -26.19 16.25
CA TYR A 246 16.25 -26.66 14.85
C TYR A 246 17.00 -25.73 13.89
N ILE A 247 17.52 -24.59 14.37
CA ILE A 247 18.19 -23.59 13.50
C ILE A 247 19.40 -24.20 12.78
N GLN A 248 20.24 -24.96 13.50
CA GLN A 248 21.43 -25.60 12.93
C GLN A 248 21.07 -26.62 11.86
N GLN A 249 20.01 -27.40 12.08
CA GLN A 249 19.53 -28.36 11.09
C GLN A 249 19.00 -27.62 9.85
N PHE A 250 18.31 -26.51 10.03
CA PHE A 250 17.79 -25.70 8.94
C PHE A 250 18.94 -25.11 8.09
N GLU A 251 19.94 -24.51 8.72
CA GLU A 251 21.12 -23.94 8.06
C GLU A 251 21.86 -25.00 7.23
N GLN A 252 22.12 -26.19 7.80
CA GLN A 252 22.78 -27.28 7.09
C GLN A 252 21.99 -27.75 5.85
N ASN A 253 20.67 -27.92 5.97
CA ASN A 253 19.84 -28.29 4.82
C ASN A 253 19.83 -27.17 3.76
N PHE A 254 19.89 -25.91 4.16
CA PHE A 254 19.96 -24.79 3.23
C PHE A 254 21.29 -24.79 2.47
N GLU A 255 22.42 -25.00 3.16
CA GLU A 255 23.74 -25.17 2.52
C GLU A 255 23.75 -26.34 1.52
N GLU A 256 23.20 -27.50 1.90
CA GLU A 256 23.08 -28.65 0.99
C GLU A 256 22.26 -28.32 -0.27
N LEU A 257 21.23 -27.50 -0.15
CA LEU A 257 20.43 -27.03 -1.30
C LEU A 257 21.17 -25.97 -2.14
N MET A 258 22.03 -25.17 -1.51
CA MET A 258 22.89 -24.20 -2.19
C MET A 258 24.04 -24.88 -2.93
N ASP A 259 24.49 -26.05 -2.50
CA ASP A 259 25.54 -26.84 -3.17
C ASP A 259 24.99 -27.79 -4.25
N ALA A 260 23.69 -28.11 -4.21
CA ALA A 260 22.99 -28.88 -5.24
C ALA A 260 22.78 -28.10 -6.55
#